data_AF-A0A5P8AXP0-F1
#
_entry.id   AF-A0A5P8AXP0-F1
#
_cell.length_a   1.000
_cell.length_b   1.000
_cell.length_c   1.000
_cell.angle_alpha   90.00
_cell.angle_beta   90.00
_cell.angle_gamma   90.00
#
_symmetry.space_group_name_H-M   'P 1'
#
loop_
_entity.id
_entity.type
_entity.pdbx_description
1 polymer ?
#
loop_
_entity_poly.entity_id
_entity_poly.type
_entity_poly.pdbx_seq_one_letter_code
_entity_poly.pdbx_strand_id
1 'polypeptide(L)'
;MRKNVFLYTLLIVGLMSCNLGSKSLDSKEGGIKKDFAEAKAADKVVNGGGGNLQGDEASKEGNVDALRGGIVNDVQGDEAKEDNEVGEKEKLVAELKKETEDFMGLVKKYKTEVEDGDQYGMKNEVFKAVTDTSNNKTLDGDENKEARRLFYSSLEYDKDKIKELAKILKKIETDNDNKGTWVKDIINSGREHVQSNFEKVVNKLEESKAKLEKLSLDDLKEVKTKFDELKTQREDFKKAVDSLLASYKAKTDGIDSDSKKLIEHVEKEYKDLITVKLPGMKAVSDKIMNTVN
;
A
#
# COMPACT_ATOMS: atom_id res chain seq x y z
N MET A 1 -33.59 -10.78 27.10
CA MET A 1 -32.89 -11.75 26.22
C MET A 1 -33.46 -11.63 24.81
N ARG A 2 -32.71 -11.03 23.88
CA ARG A 2 -32.97 -11.11 22.44
C ARG A 2 -31.61 -11.22 21.75
N LYS A 3 -31.43 -12.31 21.01
CA LYS A 3 -30.23 -12.66 20.26
C LYS A 3 -30.32 -11.97 18.90
N ASN A 4 -29.35 -11.12 18.56
CA ASN A 4 -29.18 -10.63 17.19
C ASN A 4 -28.15 -11.53 16.50
N VAL A 5 -28.64 -12.35 15.56
CA VAL A 5 -27.84 -13.18 14.68
C VAL A 5 -27.35 -12.30 13.54
N PHE A 6 -26.04 -12.07 13.46
CA PHE A 6 -25.40 -11.43 12.31
C PHE A 6 -25.11 -12.48 11.25
N LEU A 7 -25.84 -12.41 10.13
CA LEU A 7 -25.53 -13.13 8.90
C LEU A 7 -24.59 -12.25 8.07
N TYR A 8 -23.30 -12.62 8.00
CA TYR A 8 -22.36 -12.07 7.03
C TYR A 8 -22.46 -12.89 5.74
N THR A 9 -23.08 -12.31 4.71
CA THR A 9 -23.00 -12.85 3.35
C THR A 9 -21.70 -12.36 2.72
N LEU A 10 -20.77 -13.28 2.51
CA LEU A 10 -19.48 -13.05 1.85
C LEU A 10 -19.75 -12.87 0.35
N LEU A 11 -19.55 -11.66 -0.19
CA LEU A 11 -19.66 -11.38 -1.62
C LEU A 11 -18.25 -11.11 -2.15
N ILE A 12 -17.64 -12.15 -2.74
CA ILE A 12 -16.35 -12.05 -3.44
C ILE A 12 -16.63 -11.41 -4.80
N VAL A 13 -16.29 -10.14 -4.98
CA VAL A 13 -16.26 -9.49 -6.30
C VAL A 13 -14.83 -9.52 -6.81
N GLY A 14 -14.59 -10.33 -7.84
CA GLY A 14 -13.34 -10.33 -8.59
C GLY A 14 -13.16 -9.01 -9.35
N LEU A 15 -12.04 -8.34 -9.14
CA LEU A 15 -11.65 -7.16 -9.90
C LEU A 15 -11.17 -7.59 -11.31
N MET A 16 -11.99 -7.34 -12.32
CA MET A 16 -11.54 -7.25 -13.71
C MET A 16 -11.04 -5.82 -13.94
N SER A 17 -9.72 -5.65 -14.02
CA SER A 17 -9.08 -4.40 -14.43
C SER A 17 -9.41 -4.11 -15.90
N CYS A 18 -10.35 -3.21 -16.15
CA CYS A 18 -10.52 -2.62 -17.48
C CYS A 18 -9.47 -1.51 -17.69
N ASN A 19 -8.60 -1.78 -18.65
CA ASN A 19 -7.59 -0.88 -19.20
C ASN A 19 -8.28 0.33 -19.87
N LEU A 20 -8.19 1.52 -19.27
CA LEU A 20 -8.65 2.77 -19.88
C LEU A 20 -7.53 3.34 -20.76
N GLY A 21 -7.55 2.92 -22.03
CA GLY A 21 -6.76 3.53 -23.08
C GLY A 21 -7.11 5.01 -23.26
N SER A 22 -6.07 5.84 -23.30
CA SER A 22 -6.12 7.27 -23.55
C SER A 22 -6.66 7.57 -24.95
N LYS A 23 -7.73 8.37 -25.02
CA LYS A 23 -8.18 9.01 -26.27
C LYS A 23 -7.33 10.25 -26.54
N SER A 24 -6.70 10.21 -27.70
CA SER A 24 -6.09 11.29 -28.47
C SER A 24 -6.97 12.54 -28.57
N LEU A 25 -6.38 13.72 -28.34
CA LEU A 25 -6.77 14.98 -29.00
C LEU A 25 -5.53 15.78 -29.39
N ASP A 26 -5.52 16.18 -30.66
CA ASP A 26 -4.47 16.84 -31.40
C ASP A 26 -4.31 18.34 -31.09
N SER A 27 -3.04 18.76 -31.16
CA SER A 27 -2.50 20.04 -31.65
C SER A 27 -2.98 21.37 -31.05
N LYS A 28 -2.05 22.11 -30.44
CA LYS A 28 -1.49 23.34 -31.04
C LYS A 28 -0.22 23.81 -30.32
N GLU A 29 0.64 24.39 -31.14
CA GLU A 29 2.05 24.75 -30.94
C GLU A 29 2.34 25.76 -29.83
N GLY A 30 3.59 25.71 -29.33
CA GLY A 30 4.19 26.76 -28.52
C GLY A 30 5.49 26.27 -27.87
N GLY A 31 6.56 26.17 -28.64
CA GLY A 31 7.82 25.56 -28.21
C GLY A 31 8.66 26.42 -27.26
N ILE A 32 9.45 25.75 -26.41
CA ILE A 32 10.76 26.20 -25.92
C ILE A 32 11.67 24.97 -25.82
N LYS A 33 12.89 25.11 -26.34
CA LYS A 33 13.97 24.10 -26.43
C LYS A 33 14.80 24.00 -25.14
N LYS A 34 15.60 22.90 -25.10
CA LYS A 34 16.88 22.68 -24.38
C LYS A 34 16.78 22.17 -22.94
N ASP A 35 17.59 21.24 -22.44
CA ASP A 35 18.65 20.32 -22.89
C ASP A 35 18.57 19.17 -21.83
N PHE A 36 18.73 17.88 -22.11
CA PHE A 36 19.99 17.13 -21.96
C PHE A 36 19.70 15.64 -22.25
N ALA A 37 20.22 15.13 -23.37
CA ALA A 37 20.80 13.78 -23.44
C ALA A 37 22.30 13.98 -23.14
N GLU A 38 23.13 13.04 -22.71
CA GLU A 38 23.22 11.60 -22.96
C GLU A 38 24.40 11.10 -22.11
N ALA A 39 24.41 9.82 -21.71
CA ALA A 39 25.66 9.07 -21.55
C ALA A 39 25.38 7.56 -21.53
N LYS A 40 25.59 6.89 -22.67
CA LYS A 40 25.96 5.48 -22.71
C LYS A 40 27.07 5.28 -23.75
N ALA A 41 28.13 4.64 -23.27
CA ALA A 41 29.03 3.67 -23.91
C ALA A 41 29.36 3.81 -25.42
N ALA A 42 30.65 4.00 -25.69
CA ALA A 42 31.39 3.32 -26.74
C ALA A 42 32.52 2.53 -26.02
N ASP A 43 32.87 1.31 -26.41
CA ASP A 43 33.67 1.10 -27.62
C ASP A 43 33.40 -0.24 -28.33
N LYS A 44 33.70 -0.19 -29.63
CA LYS A 44 33.41 -1.07 -30.76
C LYS A 44 34.68 -1.92 -31.01
N VAL A 45 34.66 -3.07 -31.70
CA VAL A 45 34.97 -3.24 -33.14
C VAL A 45 35.26 -4.76 -33.30
N VAL A 46 34.43 -5.55 -34.03
CA VAL A 46 34.51 -5.94 -35.46
C VAL A 46 35.76 -6.79 -35.78
N ASN A 47 35.68 -8.02 -36.32
CA ASN A 47 35.35 -8.43 -37.69
C ASN A 47 35.36 -9.99 -37.70
N GLY A 48 34.77 -10.78 -38.59
CA GLY A 48 34.13 -10.63 -39.88
C GLY A 48 33.80 -12.06 -40.40
N GLY A 49 32.75 -12.21 -41.19
CA GLY A 49 32.27 -13.52 -41.69
C GLY A 49 32.96 -14.01 -42.96
N GLY A 50 32.61 -15.24 -43.35
CA GLY A 50 32.93 -15.82 -44.66
C GLY A 50 32.86 -17.35 -44.62
N GLY A 51 31.80 -17.93 -45.17
CA GLY A 51 31.61 -19.39 -45.25
C GLY A 51 32.33 -20.04 -46.43
N ASN A 52 32.40 -21.38 -46.41
CA ASN A 52 32.23 -22.21 -47.61
C ASN A 52 31.95 -23.68 -47.26
N LEU A 53 31.15 -24.31 -48.13
CA LEU A 53 30.71 -25.71 -48.14
C LEU A 53 31.69 -26.60 -48.93
N GLN A 54 31.99 -27.79 -48.43
CA GLN A 54 32.31 -29.04 -49.17
C GLN A 54 32.58 -30.12 -48.11
N GLY A 55 32.09 -31.36 -48.15
CA GLY A 55 31.63 -32.21 -49.24
C GLY A 55 32.24 -33.61 -49.00
N ASP A 56 31.40 -34.63 -49.17
CA ASP A 56 31.71 -36.06 -49.35
C ASP A 56 31.72 -37.07 -48.18
N GLU A 57 31.05 -38.16 -48.52
CA GLU A 57 30.71 -39.44 -47.87
C GLU A 57 31.97 -40.32 -47.61
N ALA A 58 31.98 -41.54 -47.07
CA ALA A 58 30.98 -42.58 -46.90
C ALA A 58 31.45 -43.64 -45.87
N SER A 59 30.47 -44.31 -45.24
CA SER A 59 30.40 -45.76 -44.91
C SER A 59 31.48 -46.43 -44.05
N LYS A 60 31.08 -47.10 -42.96
CA LYS A 60 30.83 -48.56 -42.94
C LYS A 60 30.32 -49.09 -41.59
N GLU A 61 29.63 -50.21 -41.73
CA GLU A 61 28.84 -51.03 -40.79
C GLU A 61 29.58 -51.55 -39.55
N GLY A 62 28.81 -51.88 -38.50
CA GLY A 62 29.25 -52.72 -37.39
C GLY A 62 28.10 -53.00 -36.41
N ASN A 63 27.78 -54.28 -36.22
CA ASN A 63 26.51 -54.85 -35.77
C ASN A 63 26.46 -55.17 -34.25
N VAL A 64 25.23 -55.35 -33.74
CA VAL A 64 24.72 -56.12 -32.58
C VAL A 64 25.18 -55.90 -31.11
N ASP A 65 24.16 -55.57 -30.31
CA ASP A 65 23.64 -56.30 -29.12
C ASP A 65 24.47 -56.35 -27.82
N ALA A 66 23.93 -55.75 -26.76
CA ALA A 66 23.99 -56.27 -25.39
C ALA A 66 23.05 -55.48 -24.45
N LEU A 67 21.94 -56.12 -24.10
CA LEU A 67 21.14 -55.82 -22.92
C LEU A 67 22.04 -55.79 -21.66
N ARG A 68 22.12 -54.66 -20.94
CA ARG A 68 22.57 -54.67 -19.55
C ARG A 68 21.79 -53.61 -18.76
N GLY A 69 20.93 -54.11 -17.88
CA GLY A 69 20.15 -53.29 -16.96
C GLY A 69 21.05 -52.41 -16.10
N GLY A 70 20.60 -51.18 -15.91
CA GLY A 70 21.10 -50.24 -14.91
C GLY A 70 19.90 -49.56 -14.29
N ILE A 71 19.56 -49.97 -13.07
CA ILE A 71 18.77 -49.17 -12.14
C ILE A 71 19.54 -47.85 -11.98
N VAL A 72 18.95 -46.72 -12.34
CA VAL A 72 19.43 -45.40 -11.91
C VAL A 72 18.27 -44.71 -11.24
N ASN A 73 18.51 -44.40 -9.98
CA ASN A 73 17.58 -43.85 -9.02
C ASN A 73 17.00 -42.51 -9.48
N ASP A 74 15.66 -42.40 -9.49
CA ASP A 74 14.95 -41.15 -9.31
C ASP A 74 15.25 -40.63 -7.88
N VAL A 75 16.31 -39.83 -7.72
CA VAL A 75 16.58 -39.05 -6.49
C VAL A 75 16.78 -37.56 -6.79
N GLN A 76 16.79 -37.15 -8.05
CA GLN A 76 17.14 -35.77 -8.43
C GLN A 76 15.97 -34.76 -8.36
N GLY A 77 14.86 -35.15 -7.73
CA GLY A 77 13.63 -34.35 -7.66
C GLY A 77 13.42 -33.58 -6.35
N ASP A 78 14.06 -33.98 -5.26
CA ASP A 78 13.82 -33.40 -3.92
C ASP A 78 14.88 -32.34 -3.54
N GLU A 79 16.17 -32.59 -3.76
CA GLU A 79 17.24 -31.62 -3.41
C GLU A 79 17.11 -30.29 -4.16
N ALA A 80 16.79 -30.31 -5.45
CA ALA A 80 16.64 -29.08 -6.25
C ALA A 80 15.36 -28.28 -5.91
N LYS A 81 14.34 -28.95 -5.34
CA LYS A 81 13.13 -28.28 -4.84
C LYS A 81 13.37 -27.69 -3.45
N GLU A 82 14.07 -28.43 -2.59
CA GLU A 82 14.41 -28.02 -1.23
C GLU A 82 15.36 -26.81 -1.25
N ASP A 83 16.38 -26.80 -2.11
CA ASP A 83 17.29 -25.66 -2.29
C ASP A 83 16.56 -24.39 -2.78
N ASN A 84 15.56 -24.55 -3.67
CA ASN A 84 14.75 -23.44 -4.16
C ASN A 84 13.79 -22.91 -3.08
N GLU A 85 13.22 -23.81 -2.26
CA GLU A 85 12.32 -23.46 -1.16
C GLU A 85 13.07 -22.70 -0.05
N VAL A 86 14.27 -23.16 0.32
CA VAL A 86 15.14 -22.47 1.29
C VAL A 86 15.52 -21.08 0.77
N GLY A 87 15.92 -20.97 -0.49
CA GLY A 87 16.23 -19.67 -1.11
C GLY A 87 15.05 -18.70 -1.15
N GLU A 88 13.85 -19.18 -1.46
CA GLU A 88 12.63 -18.37 -1.44
C GLU A 88 12.31 -17.89 -0.01
N LYS A 89 12.40 -18.79 0.97
CA LYS A 89 12.16 -18.49 2.38
C LYS A 89 13.10 -17.41 2.90
N GLU A 90 14.40 -17.55 2.67
CA GLU A 90 15.41 -16.57 3.09
C GLU A 90 15.15 -15.20 2.48
N LYS A 91 14.78 -15.15 1.20
CA LYS A 91 14.43 -13.90 0.51
C LYS A 91 13.20 -13.23 1.14
N LEU A 92 12.12 -13.96 1.39
CA LEU A 92 10.90 -13.40 2.01
C LEU A 92 11.17 -12.87 3.41
N VAL A 93 11.96 -13.60 4.22
CA VAL A 93 12.36 -13.14 5.55
C VAL A 93 13.19 -11.85 5.44
N ALA A 94 14.17 -11.80 4.54
CA ALA A 94 15.01 -10.62 4.35
C ALA A 94 14.19 -9.38 3.93
N GLU A 95 13.25 -9.55 2.98
CA GLU A 95 12.34 -8.50 2.55
C GLU A 95 11.44 -8.00 3.69
N LEU A 96 10.77 -8.89 4.41
CA LEU A 96 9.93 -8.53 5.55
C LEU A 96 10.71 -7.77 6.64
N LYS A 97 11.92 -8.23 6.95
CA LYS A 97 12.79 -7.57 7.92
C LYS A 97 13.17 -6.17 7.47
N LYS A 98 13.60 -6.02 6.22
CA LYS A 98 14.01 -4.73 5.66
C LYS A 98 12.84 -3.74 5.64
N GLU A 99 11.70 -4.14 5.11
CA GLU A 99 10.53 -3.26 5.05
C GLU A 99 10.05 -2.86 6.46
N THR A 100 10.02 -3.80 7.40
CA THR A 100 9.69 -3.52 8.81
C THR A 100 10.63 -2.46 9.39
N GLU A 101 11.93 -2.60 9.15
CA GLU A 101 12.95 -1.69 9.66
C GLU A 101 12.84 -0.28 9.03
N ASP A 102 12.59 -0.20 7.73
CA ASP A 102 12.32 1.05 7.01
C ASP A 102 11.09 1.78 7.61
N PHE A 103 9.98 1.06 7.84
CA PHE A 103 8.78 1.64 8.45
C PHE A 103 8.96 2.01 9.91
N MET A 104 9.71 1.22 10.69
CA MET A 104 10.08 1.60 12.06
C MET A 104 10.88 2.91 12.08
N GLY A 105 11.76 3.11 11.11
CA GLY A 105 12.48 4.37 10.90
C GLY A 105 11.52 5.55 10.70
N LEU A 106 10.51 5.39 9.84
CA LEU A 106 9.49 6.42 9.60
C LEU A 106 8.64 6.69 10.85
N VAL A 107 8.19 5.67 11.56
CA VAL A 107 7.41 5.83 12.81
C VAL A 107 8.21 6.59 13.86
N LYS A 108 9.50 6.24 14.04
CA LYS A 108 10.41 6.96 14.94
C LYS A 108 10.54 8.42 14.53
N LYS A 109 10.75 8.71 13.25
CA LYS A 109 10.80 10.08 12.72
C LYS A 109 9.53 10.85 13.06
N TYR A 110 8.36 10.30 12.77
CA TYR A 110 7.09 10.98 13.03
C TYR A 110 6.77 11.20 14.50
N LYS A 111 7.22 10.31 15.39
CA LYS A 111 7.08 10.50 16.85
C LYS A 111 7.94 11.66 17.39
N THR A 112 8.97 12.07 16.66
CA THR A 112 9.81 13.23 17.03
C THR A 112 9.32 14.55 16.47
N GLU A 113 8.33 14.54 15.57
CA GLU A 113 7.76 15.76 15.01
C GLU A 113 7.04 16.58 16.09
N VAL A 114 7.22 17.90 16.02
CA VAL A 114 6.56 18.86 16.90
C VAL A 114 5.30 19.39 16.23
N GLU A 115 4.16 19.12 16.85
CA GLU A 115 2.85 19.60 16.41
C GLU A 115 2.76 21.14 16.51
N ASP A 116 2.14 21.76 15.49
CA ASP A 116 1.87 23.20 15.48
C ASP A 116 0.87 23.57 16.59
N GLY A 117 0.97 24.78 17.17
CA GLY A 117 0.16 25.19 18.32
C GLY A 117 -1.35 25.25 18.03
N ASP A 118 -1.70 25.47 16.77
CA ASP A 118 -3.08 25.44 16.25
C ASP A 118 -3.49 24.05 15.70
N GLN A 119 -2.64 23.05 15.89
CA GLN A 119 -2.80 21.68 15.42
C GLN A 119 -3.01 21.63 13.90
N TYR A 120 -2.15 22.36 13.17
CA TYR A 120 -2.20 22.52 11.72
C TYR A 120 -3.54 23.08 11.23
N GLY A 121 -4.13 23.96 12.04
CA GLY A 121 -5.42 24.56 11.82
C GLY A 121 -6.62 23.66 12.12
N MET A 122 -6.47 22.45 12.67
CA MET A 122 -7.59 21.53 12.92
C MET A 122 -8.20 21.67 14.33
N LYS A 123 -7.56 22.40 15.25
CA LYS A 123 -7.90 22.42 16.68
C LYS A 123 -9.37 22.67 17.01
N ASN A 124 -10.01 23.72 16.47
CA ASN A 124 -11.30 24.18 16.98
C ASN A 124 -12.53 23.56 16.29
N GLU A 125 -12.47 23.32 15.00
CA GLU A 125 -13.63 22.85 14.24
C GLU A 125 -13.52 21.36 13.92
N VAL A 126 -12.33 20.92 13.49
CA VAL A 126 -12.11 19.54 13.04
C VAL A 126 -11.94 18.61 14.23
N PHE A 127 -10.98 18.88 15.12
CA PHE A 127 -10.69 17.98 16.23
C PHE A 127 -11.71 18.05 17.38
N LYS A 128 -12.41 19.17 17.56
CA LYS A 128 -13.56 19.23 18.47
C LYS A 128 -14.78 18.45 17.98
N ALA A 129 -14.88 18.19 16.67
CA ALA A 129 -15.95 17.38 16.10
C ALA A 129 -15.72 15.87 16.28
N VAL A 130 -14.52 15.45 16.70
CA VAL A 130 -14.15 14.04 16.82
C VAL A 130 -13.84 13.69 18.27
N THR A 131 -14.61 12.78 18.83
CA THR A 131 -14.38 12.22 20.18
C THR A 131 -13.59 10.91 20.07
N ASP A 132 -12.51 10.79 20.84
CA ASP A 132 -11.78 9.54 20.99
C ASP A 132 -12.55 8.59 21.91
N THR A 133 -12.83 7.39 21.42
CA THR A 133 -13.62 6.39 22.16
C THR A 133 -12.88 5.79 23.36
N SER A 134 -11.54 5.89 23.40
CA SER A 134 -10.74 5.33 24.50
C SER A 134 -10.83 6.15 25.79
N ASN A 135 -11.09 7.45 25.69
CA ASN A 135 -11.13 8.36 26.84
C ASN A 135 -12.37 9.28 26.87
N ASN A 136 -13.25 9.20 25.86
CA ASN A 136 -14.47 10.00 25.73
C ASN A 136 -14.21 11.52 25.67
N LYS A 137 -13.04 11.94 25.19
CA LYS A 137 -12.69 13.36 25.02
C LYS A 137 -12.42 13.70 23.56
N THR A 138 -12.60 14.96 23.21
CA THR A 138 -12.36 15.46 21.84
C THR A 138 -10.88 15.45 21.49
N LEU A 139 -10.57 15.31 20.19
CA LEU A 139 -9.20 15.16 19.72
C LEU A 139 -8.34 16.41 19.91
N ASP A 140 -8.90 17.58 20.25
CA ASP A 140 -8.14 18.83 20.40
C ASP A 140 -7.34 18.93 21.71
N GLY A 141 -7.66 18.09 22.70
CA GLY A 141 -6.98 18.05 23.99
C GLY A 141 -5.61 17.35 23.96
N ASP A 142 -4.70 17.71 24.87
CA ASP A 142 -3.34 17.17 24.94
C ASP A 142 -3.30 15.64 25.17
N GLU A 143 -4.30 15.08 25.86
CA GLU A 143 -4.46 13.63 26.05
C GLU A 143 -4.58 12.85 24.74
N ASN A 144 -5.02 13.50 23.67
CA ASN A 144 -5.24 12.92 22.36
C ASN A 144 -4.13 13.27 21.36
N LYS A 145 -2.99 13.78 21.84
CA LYS A 145 -1.84 14.11 20.98
C LYS A 145 -1.37 12.92 20.15
N GLU A 146 -1.35 11.72 20.74
CA GLU A 146 -0.96 10.51 20.00
C GLU A 146 -1.98 10.13 18.92
N ALA A 147 -3.28 10.28 19.19
CA ALA A 147 -4.33 10.03 18.21
C ALA A 147 -4.22 11.00 17.01
N ARG A 148 -3.93 12.28 17.26
CA ARG A 148 -3.64 13.27 16.21
C ARG A 148 -2.36 12.93 15.45
N ARG A 149 -1.30 12.54 16.15
CA ARG A 149 -0.02 12.11 15.57
C ARG A 149 -0.21 10.97 14.58
N LEU A 150 -1.02 9.95 14.93
CA LEU A 150 -1.37 8.86 14.02
C LEU A 150 -2.09 9.36 12.76
N PHE A 151 -3.02 10.31 12.90
CA PHE A 151 -3.66 10.93 11.74
C PHE A 151 -2.63 11.62 10.83
N TYR A 152 -1.72 12.43 11.38
CA TYR A 152 -0.68 13.08 10.59
C TYR A 152 0.26 12.08 9.91
N SER A 153 0.68 11.03 10.62
CA SER A 153 1.52 9.96 10.07
C SER A 153 0.85 9.18 8.94
N SER A 154 -0.49 9.09 8.92
CA SER A 154 -1.24 8.48 7.81
C SER A 154 -1.10 9.26 6.49
N LEU A 155 -0.74 10.56 6.59
CA LEU A 155 -0.44 11.47 5.49
C LEU A 155 1.06 11.77 5.40
N GLU A 156 1.89 10.85 5.88
CA GLU A 156 3.36 10.94 5.88
C GLU A 156 3.92 12.15 6.64
N TYR A 157 3.10 12.74 7.50
CA TYR A 157 3.40 13.98 8.21
C TYR A 157 3.70 15.16 7.28
N ASP A 158 3.16 15.14 6.06
CA ASP A 158 3.23 16.25 5.12
C ASP A 158 2.40 17.43 5.65
N LYS A 159 3.08 18.40 6.26
CA LYS A 159 2.46 19.53 6.98
C LYS A 159 1.62 20.41 6.05
N ASP A 160 2.05 20.59 4.80
CA ASP A 160 1.32 21.41 3.84
C ASP A 160 0.03 20.71 3.41
N LYS A 161 0.13 19.41 3.10
CA LYS A 161 -1.04 18.56 2.81
C LYS A 161 -2.04 18.55 3.97
N ILE A 162 -1.55 18.39 5.20
CA ILE A 162 -2.37 18.40 6.42
C ILE A 162 -3.10 19.75 6.56
N LYS A 163 -2.41 20.88 6.38
CA LYS A 163 -3.00 22.22 6.47
C LYS A 163 -4.03 22.49 5.37
N GLU A 164 -3.80 21.97 4.16
CA GLU A 164 -4.78 22.08 3.07
C GLU A 164 -6.03 21.23 3.35
N LEU A 165 -5.84 19.99 3.80
CA LEU A 165 -6.95 19.11 4.18
C LEU A 165 -7.77 19.73 5.33
N ALA A 166 -7.13 20.38 6.30
CA ALA A 166 -7.80 21.07 7.40
C ALA A 166 -8.83 22.09 6.90
N LYS A 167 -8.54 22.82 5.80
CA LYS A 167 -9.47 23.80 5.22
C LYS A 167 -10.71 23.12 4.64
N ILE A 168 -10.53 21.98 3.98
CA ILE A 168 -11.63 21.19 3.41
C ILE A 168 -12.50 20.61 4.52
N LEU A 169 -11.89 19.99 5.54
CA LEU A 169 -12.62 19.41 6.67
C LEU A 169 -13.42 20.48 7.44
N LYS A 170 -12.84 21.66 7.65
CA LYS A 170 -13.58 22.82 8.19
C LYS A 170 -14.80 23.18 7.37
N LYS A 171 -14.69 23.16 6.04
CA LYS A 171 -15.80 23.47 5.14
C LYS A 171 -16.92 22.44 5.26
N ILE A 172 -16.59 21.16 5.40
CA ILE A 172 -17.56 20.09 5.69
C ILE A 172 -18.31 20.39 6.99
N GLU A 173 -17.60 20.80 8.05
CA GLU A 173 -18.21 21.14 9.35
C GLU A 173 -19.12 22.38 9.33
N THR A 174 -19.14 23.15 8.24
CA THR A 174 -20.10 24.26 8.08
C THR A 174 -21.49 23.81 7.64
N ASP A 175 -21.63 22.56 7.17
CA ASP A 175 -22.93 21.98 6.83
C ASP A 175 -23.63 21.43 8.07
N ASN A 176 -24.81 21.96 8.40
CA ASN A 176 -25.53 21.57 9.62
C ASN A 176 -26.05 20.12 9.59
N ASP A 177 -26.36 19.59 8.41
CA ASP A 177 -27.00 18.27 8.27
C ASP A 177 -25.97 17.14 8.42
N ASN A 178 -24.71 17.40 8.06
CA ASN A 178 -23.63 16.40 8.04
C ASN A 178 -22.50 16.66 9.06
N LYS A 179 -22.63 17.71 9.86
CA LYS A 179 -21.65 18.13 10.86
C LYS A 179 -21.22 16.96 11.76
N GLY A 180 -19.91 16.76 11.90
CA GLY A 180 -19.32 15.73 12.75
C GLY A 180 -19.39 14.30 12.23
N THR A 181 -20.03 14.04 11.08
CA THR A 181 -20.10 12.68 10.50
C THR A 181 -18.90 12.42 9.59
N TRP A 182 -18.83 13.13 8.45
CA TRP A 182 -17.77 12.90 7.47
C TRP A 182 -16.38 13.25 7.99
N VAL A 183 -16.25 14.31 8.81
CA VAL A 183 -14.97 14.63 9.43
C VAL A 183 -14.51 13.52 10.35
N LYS A 184 -15.41 12.98 11.20
CA LYS A 184 -15.08 11.85 12.07
C LYS A 184 -14.63 10.64 11.27
N ASP A 185 -15.36 10.29 10.21
CA ASP A 185 -15.05 9.10 9.41
C ASP A 185 -13.72 9.24 8.66
N ILE A 186 -13.41 10.42 8.11
CA ILE A 186 -12.11 10.68 7.45
C ILE A 186 -10.96 10.65 8.47
N ILE A 187 -11.13 11.30 9.63
CA ILE A 187 -10.10 11.32 10.68
C ILE A 187 -9.84 9.92 11.22
N ASN A 188 -10.90 9.14 11.51
CA ASN A 188 -10.78 7.78 12.01
C ASN A 188 -10.20 6.81 10.95
N SER A 189 -10.53 7.02 9.68
CA SER A 189 -9.91 6.29 8.57
C SER A 189 -8.40 6.44 8.58
N GLY A 190 -7.88 7.67 8.65
CA GLY A 190 -6.43 7.90 8.71
C GLY A 190 -5.79 7.37 10.00
N ARG A 191 -6.35 7.73 11.17
CA ARG A 191 -5.68 7.48 12.46
C ARG A 191 -5.86 6.05 12.99
N GLU A 192 -7.08 5.52 12.97
CA GLU A 192 -7.41 4.23 13.58
C GLU A 192 -7.26 3.09 12.59
N HIS A 193 -7.90 3.23 11.43
CA HIS A 193 -7.97 2.15 10.46
C HIS A 193 -6.66 1.97 9.71
N VAL A 194 -6.08 3.07 9.23
CA VAL A 194 -4.85 3.07 8.45
C VAL A 194 -3.62 3.02 9.36
N GLN A 195 -3.33 4.09 10.08
CA GLN A 195 -2.02 4.24 10.71
C GLN A 195 -1.85 3.41 11.99
N SER A 196 -2.84 3.38 12.90
CA SER A 196 -2.73 2.61 14.14
C SER A 196 -2.55 1.11 13.88
N ASN A 197 -3.36 0.54 12.99
CA ASN A 197 -3.25 -0.87 12.61
C ASN A 197 -1.91 -1.18 11.94
N PHE A 198 -1.45 -0.32 11.04
CA PHE A 198 -0.15 -0.49 10.39
C PHE A 198 1.00 -0.46 11.40
N GLU A 199 1.05 0.52 12.30
CA GLU A 199 2.10 0.62 13.31
C GLU A 199 2.09 -0.57 14.26
N LYS A 200 0.92 -1.09 14.64
CA LYS A 200 0.83 -2.33 15.44
C LYS A 200 1.46 -3.52 14.73
N VAL A 201 1.19 -3.69 13.44
CA VAL A 201 1.76 -4.79 12.64
C VAL A 201 3.28 -4.62 12.52
N VAL A 202 3.76 -3.43 12.17
CA VAL A 202 5.21 -3.16 12.05
C VAL A 202 5.92 -3.42 13.38
N ASN A 203 5.39 -2.94 14.51
CA ASN A 203 5.95 -3.23 15.82
C ASN A 203 5.97 -4.74 16.12
N LYS A 204 4.88 -5.45 15.81
CA LYS A 204 4.79 -6.89 16.07
C LYS A 204 5.77 -7.69 15.21
N LEU A 205 5.96 -7.32 13.94
CA LEU A 205 6.94 -7.93 13.05
C LEU A 205 8.37 -7.69 13.55
N GLU A 206 8.67 -6.49 14.05
CA GLU A 206 9.97 -6.17 14.64
C GLU A 206 10.23 -6.98 15.93
N GLU A 207 9.25 -7.07 16.83
CA GLU A 207 9.32 -7.91 18.04
C GLU A 207 9.50 -9.39 17.71
N SER A 208 8.94 -9.83 16.57
CA SER A 208 8.94 -11.23 16.13
C SER A 208 10.00 -11.51 15.07
N LYS A 209 10.98 -10.61 14.89
CA LYS A 209 12.01 -10.67 13.82
C LYS A 209 12.76 -12.00 13.76
N ALA A 210 13.09 -12.58 14.92
CA ALA A 210 13.74 -13.88 15.02
C ALA A 210 12.79 -15.08 14.81
N LYS A 211 11.48 -14.90 15.01
CA LYS A 211 10.48 -15.94 14.75
C LYS A 211 10.17 -16.07 13.26
N LEU A 212 10.35 -15.02 12.46
CA LEU A 212 10.12 -15.07 11.01
C LEU A 212 10.92 -16.20 10.33
N GLU A 213 12.15 -16.45 10.78
CA GLU A 213 13.00 -17.54 10.27
C GLU A 213 12.42 -18.94 10.55
N LYS A 214 11.58 -19.06 11.58
CA LYS A 214 10.98 -20.32 12.04
C LYS A 214 9.61 -20.61 11.41
N LEU A 215 9.01 -19.62 10.74
CA LEU A 215 7.73 -19.81 10.05
C LEU A 215 7.87 -20.74 8.85
N SER A 216 6.78 -21.40 8.48
CA SER A 216 6.71 -22.13 7.21
C SER A 216 6.78 -21.16 6.03
N LEU A 217 7.13 -21.66 4.84
CA LEU A 217 7.13 -20.82 3.64
C LEU A 217 5.73 -20.26 3.35
N ASP A 218 4.68 -21.06 3.54
CA ASP A 218 3.30 -20.64 3.34
C ASP A 218 2.88 -19.53 4.32
N ASP A 219 3.25 -19.65 5.60
CA ASP A 219 3.00 -18.61 6.59
C ASP A 219 3.73 -17.30 6.24
N LEU A 220 4.97 -17.39 5.75
CA LEU A 220 5.73 -16.22 5.29
C LEU A 220 5.11 -15.55 4.07
N LYS A 221 4.64 -16.35 3.10
CA LYS A 221 3.88 -15.85 1.94
C LYS A 221 2.60 -15.15 2.37
N GLU A 222 1.88 -15.72 3.32
CA GLU A 222 0.67 -15.12 3.87
C GLU A 222 0.97 -13.80 4.59
N VAL A 223 1.98 -13.77 5.47
CA VAL A 223 2.42 -12.53 6.15
C VAL A 223 2.81 -11.47 5.14
N LYS A 224 3.63 -11.81 4.14
CA LYS A 224 4.07 -10.86 3.10
C LYS A 224 2.90 -10.31 2.31
N THR A 225 2.02 -11.18 1.82
CA THR A 225 0.84 -10.79 1.03
C THR A 225 -0.06 -9.86 1.83
N LYS A 226 -0.31 -10.17 3.10
CA LYS A 226 -1.15 -9.33 3.97
C LYS A 226 -0.47 -8.02 4.32
N PHE A 227 0.85 -8.02 4.53
CA PHE A 227 1.59 -6.78 4.76
C PHE A 227 1.59 -5.86 3.53
N ASP A 228 1.67 -6.42 2.32
CA ASP A 228 1.52 -5.69 1.06
C ASP A 228 0.09 -5.13 0.86
N GLU A 229 -0.93 -5.87 1.28
CA GLU A 229 -2.32 -5.40 1.32
C GLU A 229 -2.47 -4.18 2.24
N LEU A 230 -1.87 -4.21 3.43
CA LEU A 230 -1.86 -3.07 4.36
C LEU A 230 -1.17 -1.84 3.75
N LYS A 231 -0.02 -2.03 3.09
CA LYS A 231 0.69 -0.92 2.39
C LYS A 231 -0.17 -0.33 1.28
N THR A 232 -0.87 -1.16 0.53
CA THR A 232 -1.77 -0.72 -0.53
C THR A 232 -2.92 0.12 0.03
N GLN A 233 -3.53 -0.30 1.13
CA GLN A 233 -4.60 0.46 1.79
C GLN A 233 -4.13 1.83 2.31
N ARG A 234 -2.89 1.93 2.81
CA ARG A 234 -2.28 3.23 3.17
C ARG A 234 -2.15 4.15 1.96
N GLU A 235 -1.64 3.62 0.84
CA GLU A 235 -1.50 4.39 -0.40
C GLU A 235 -2.87 4.79 -0.98
N ASP A 236 -3.88 3.94 -0.90
CA ASP A 236 -5.23 4.27 -1.36
C ASP A 236 -5.85 5.41 -0.53
N PHE A 237 -5.67 5.41 0.78
CA PHE A 237 -6.09 6.53 1.63
C PHE A 237 -5.38 7.84 1.24
N LYS A 238 -4.05 7.80 1.05
CA LYS A 238 -3.27 8.96 0.60
C LYS A 238 -3.75 9.48 -0.75
N LYS A 239 -3.95 8.61 -1.73
CA LYS A 239 -4.45 8.96 -3.07
C LYS A 239 -5.85 9.57 -3.02
N ALA A 240 -6.73 9.08 -2.15
CA ALA A 240 -8.06 9.65 -1.97
C ALA A 240 -7.98 11.08 -1.41
N VAL A 241 -7.11 11.32 -0.43
CA VAL A 241 -6.85 12.67 0.09
C VAL A 241 -6.27 13.58 -0.99
N ASP A 242 -5.26 13.11 -1.74
CA ASP A 242 -4.66 13.88 -2.83
C ASP A 242 -5.68 14.22 -3.93
N SER A 243 -6.58 13.29 -4.24
CA SER A 243 -7.66 13.49 -5.21
C SER A 243 -8.69 14.51 -4.71
N LEU A 244 -9.07 14.45 -3.43
CA LEU A 244 -9.98 15.42 -2.82
C LEU A 244 -9.36 16.84 -2.84
N LEU A 245 -8.09 16.96 -2.48
CA LEU A 245 -7.35 18.22 -2.52
C LEU A 245 -7.31 18.79 -3.95
N ALA A 246 -7.00 17.94 -4.93
CA ALA A 246 -6.96 18.33 -6.34
C ALA A 246 -8.33 18.81 -6.83
N SER A 247 -9.40 18.06 -6.57
CA SER A 247 -10.78 18.42 -6.96
C SER A 247 -11.21 19.75 -6.33
N TYR A 248 -10.88 19.95 -5.04
CA TYR A 248 -11.22 21.17 -4.31
C TYR A 248 -10.47 22.39 -4.86
N LYS A 249 -9.16 22.25 -5.12
CA LYS A 249 -8.34 23.31 -5.72
C LYS A 249 -8.77 23.67 -7.14
N ALA A 250 -9.18 22.66 -7.92
CA ALA A 250 -9.71 22.84 -9.27
C ALA A 250 -11.14 23.42 -9.28
N LYS A 251 -11.78 23.57 -8.09
CA LYS A 251 -13.16 24.04 -7.94
C LYS A 251 -14.16 23.20 -8.73
N THR A 252 -13.87 21.90 -8.85
CA THR A 252 -14.69 20.96 -9.61
C THR A 252 -16.12 21.03 -9.10
N ASP A 253 -17.08 21.25 -9.99
CA ASP A 253 -18.52 21.35 -9.69
C ASP A 253 -18.91 22.39 -8.61
N GLY A 254 -18.00 23.28 -8.22
CA GLY A 254 -18.19 24.30 -7.17
C GLY A 254 -18.03 23.79 -5.73
N ILE A 255 -17.38 22.64 -5.52
CA ILE A 255 -17.18 22.05 -4.17
C ILE A 255 -16.33 22.93 -3.23
N ASP A 256 -15.59 23.92 -3.75
CA ASP A 256 -14.82 24.87 -2.92
C ASP A 256 -15.71 25.88 -2.19
N SER A 257 -16.86 26.19 -2.77
CA SER A 257 -17.75 27.25 -2.29
C SER A 257 -18.99 26.71 -1.56
N ASP A 258 -19.46 25.51 -1.93
CA ASP A 258 -20.68 24.90 -1.41
C ASP A 258 -20.36 23.63 -0.60
N SER A 259 -20.68 23.65 0.69
CA SER A 259 -20.42 22.52 1.59
C SER A 259 -21.26 21.29 1.23
N LYS A 260 -22.48 21.46 0.71
CA LYS A 260 -23.35 20.34 0.32
C LYS A 260 -22.77 19.60 -0.87
N LYS A 261 -22.32 20.33 -1.89
CA LYS A 261 -21.64 19.75 -3.05
C LYS A 261 -20.34 19.06 -2.68
N LEU A 262 -19.58 19.64 -1.75
CA LEU A 262 -18.37 19.00 -1.23
C LEU A 262 -18.68 17.65 -0.57
N ILE A 263 -19.73 17.60 0.25
CA ILE A 263 -20.18 16.36 0.90
C ILE A 263 -20.65 15.34 -0.14
N GLU A 264 -21.47 15.74 -1.11
CA GLU A 264 -21.91 14.86 -2.21
C GLU A 264 -20.73 14.29 -2.99
N HIS A 265 -19.69 15.10 -3.25
CA HIS A 265 -18.46 14.63 -3.88
C HIS A 265 -17.72 13.63 -3.00
N VAL A 266 -17.58 13.89 -1.70
CA VAL A 266 -16.94 12.96 -0.76
C VAL A 266 -17.69 11.65 -0.68
N GLU A 267 -19.03 11.71 -0.59
CA GLU A 267 -19.88 10.55 -0.52
C GLU A 267 -19.79 9.71 -1.80
N LYS A 268 -19.82 10.36 -2.97
CA LYS A 268 -19.76 9.66 -4.25
C LYS A 268 -18.41 9.00 -4.50
N GLU A 269 -17.32 9.69 -4.23
CA GLU A 269 -15.98 9.26 -4.66
C GLU A 269 -15.25 8.43 -3.59
N TYR A 270 -15.55 8.63 -2.30
CA TYR A 270 -14.73 8.07 -1.20
C TYR A 270 -15.49 7.26 -0.15
N LYS A 271 -16.83 7.21 -0.17
CA LYS A 271 -17.63 6.48 0.85
C LYS A 271 -17.21 5.03 1.03
N ASP A 272 -17.09 4.27 -0.06
CA ASP A 272 -16.76 2.85 0.02
C ASP A 272 -15.35 2.63 0.59
N LEU A 273 -14.40 3.51 0.25
CA LEU A 273 -13.06 3.45 0.81
C LEU A 273 -13.09 3.67 2.32
N ILE A 274 -13.72 4.77 2.75
CA ILE A 274 -13.76 5.24 4.14
C ILE A 274 -14.56 4.30 5.05
N THR A 275 -15.72 3.82 4.58
CA THR A 275 -16.69 3.11 5.42
C THR A 275 -16.61 1.59 5.32
N VAL A 276 -15.95 1.05 4.28
CA VAL A 276 -15.87 -0.40 4.05
C VAL A 276 -14.43 -0.88 3.96
N LYS A 277 -13.65 -0.37 3.00
CA LYS A 277 -12.32 -0.92 2.71
C LYS A 277 -11.32 -0.67 3.84
N LEU A 278 -11.21 0.57 4.32
CA LEU A 278 -10.25 0.93 5.37
C LEU A 278 -10.58 0.28 6.72
N PRO A 279 -11.84 0.23 7.20
CA PRO A 279 -12.18 -0.53 8.40
C PRO A 279 -11.79 -2.02 8.32
N GLY A 280 -11.84 -2.62 7.12
CA GLY A 280 -11.40 -3.99 6.85
C GLY A 280 -9.92 -4.27 7.13
N MET A 281 -9.08 -3.22 7.19
CA MET A 281 -7.65 -3.30 7.50
C MET A 281 -7.37 -4.01 8.83
N LYS A 282 -8.28 -3.89 9.81
CA LYS A 282 -8.14 -4.57 11.11
C LYS A 282 -8.04 -6.10 10.94
N ALA A 283 -8.89 -6.70 10.11
CA ALA A 283 -8.89 -8.14 9.91
C ALA A 283 -7.58 -8.63 9.24
N VAL A 284 -7.06 -7.83 8.29
CA VAL A 284 -5.76 -8.07 7.65
C VAL A 284 -4.63 -8.00 8.69
N SER A 285 -4.64 -6.99 9.54
CA SER A 285 -3.67 -6.85 10.64
C SER A 285 -3.75 -8.00 11.66
N ASP A 286 -4.96 -8.37 12.10
CA ASP A 286 -5.18 -9.47 13.04
C ASP A 286 -4.63 -10.79 12.49
N LYS A 287 -4.77 -11.02 11.17
CA LYS A 287 -4.24 -12.21 10.52
C LYS A 287 -2.72 -12.29 10.61
N ILE A 288 -2.00 -11.20 10.31
CA ILE A 288 -0.54 -11.14 10.46
C ILE A 288 -0.14 -11.37 11.93
N MET A 289 -0.79 -10.65 12.86
CA MET A 289 -0.48 -10.76 14.29
C MET A 289 -0.62 -12.20 14.81
N ASN A 290 -1.64 -12.93 14.36
CA ASN A 290 -1.85 -14.32 14.75
C ASN A 290 -0.82 -15.27 14.16
N THR A 291 -0.39 -15.07 12.92
CA THR A 291 0.61 -15.93 12.26
C THR A 291 2.00 -15.78 12.92
N VAL A 292 2.37 -14.57 13.34
CA VAL A 292 3.71 -14.31 13.91
C VAL A 292 3.77 -14.39 15.45
N ASN A 293 2.67 -14.80 16.09
CA ASN A 293 2.51 -14.69 17.55
C ASN A 293 3.45 -15.57 18.38
#